data_AF-A0A838NX02-F1
#
_entry.id   AF-A0A838NX02-F1
#
_cell.length_a   1.000
_cell.length_b   1.000
_cell.length_c   1.000
_cell.angle_alpha   90.00
_cell.angle_beta   90.00
_cell.angle_gamma   90.00
#
_symmetry.space_group_name_H-M   'P 1'
#
loop_
_entity.id
_entity.type
_entity.pdbx_description
1 polymer ?
#
loop_
_entity_poly.entity_id
_entity_poly.type
_entity_poly.pdbx_seq_one_letter_code
_entity_poly.pdbx_strand_id
1 'polypeptide(L)'
;MLFTPLRRLSIVTALSLVASSLALSGPPWLAIEYPVNPHDPNTRGAFLTVRTYHHGDLLGYEINGTAEGLVNGKRQSSRLDIRRLPQAGVYAVRWQKPAEGTWVLHITTSRDGNHAASALVSVDSRGRVAGVTVPSNPIEGGRWQVPRRVANNEVEALLRAPRM
;
A
#
# COMPACT_ATOMS: atom_id res chain seq x y z
N MET A 1 -50.72 -13.34 -61.06
CA MET A 1 -49.44 -14.09 -60.97
C MET A 1 -48.32 -13.07 -61.08
N LEU A 2 -47.83 -12.58 -59.93
CA LEU A 2 -46.67 -13.06 -59.17
C LEU A 2 -45.43 -12.20 -59.51
N PHE A 3 -45.13 -11.30 -58.56
CA PHE A 3 -43.87 -10.56 -58.41
C PHE A 3 -42.70 -11.52 -58.15
N THR A 4 -41.50 -11.16 -58.63
CA THR A 4 -40.25 -11.78 -58.16
C THR A 4 -39.16 -10.72 -57.96
N PRO A 5 -38.34 -10.81 -56.89
CA PRO A 5 -37.90 -9.65 -56.13
C PRO A 5 -36.43 -9.24 -56.33
N LEU A 6 -36.15 -7.97 -56.02
CA LEU A 6 -34.82 -7.39 -55.84
C LEU A 6 -34.00 -8.20 -54.83
N ARG A 7 -32.80 -8.64 -55.23
CA ARG A 7 -31.77 -9.20 -54.36
C ARG A 7 -31.35 -8.16 -53.32
N ARG A 8 -31.64 -8.43 -52.05
CA ARG A 8 -31.13 -7.66 -50.91
C ARG A 8 -29.68 -8.05 -50.66
N LEU A 9 -28.76 -7.09 -50.84
CA LEU A 9 -27.39 -7.19 -50.34
C LEU A 9 -27.43 -7.02 -48.82
N SER A 10 -27.08 -8.08 -48.09
CA SER A 10 -26.93 -8.05 -46.63
C SER A 10 -25.62 -7.35 -46.27
N ILE A 11 -25.71 -6.19 -45.62
CA ILE A 11 -24.56 -5.53 -44.98
C ILE A 11 -24.30 -6.22 -43.65
N VAL A 12 -23.11 -6.80 -43.49
CA VAL A 12 -22.63 -7.36 -42.22
C VAL A 12 -21.98 -6.24 -41.42
N THR A 13 -22.62 -5.80 -40.33
CA THR A 13 -22.05 -4.82 -39.40
C THR A 13 -21.08 -5.54 -38.44
N ALA A 14 -19.77 -5.38 -38.66
CA ALA A 14 -18.77 -5.85 -37.72
C ALA A 14 -18.70 -4.91 -36.51
N LEU A 15 -19.14 -5.37 -35.33
CA LEU A 15 -19.05 -4.64 -34.08
C LEU A 15 -17.64 -4.81 -33.49
N SER A 16 -16.75 -3.87 -33.73
CA SER A 16 -15.41 -3.84 -33.12
C SER A 16 -15.53 -3.49 -31.63
N LEU A 17 -15.41 -4.49 -30.77
CA LEU A 17 -15.33 -4.30 -29.32
C LEU A 17 -13.95 -3.74 -28.96
N VAL A 18 -13.82 -2.41 -28.87
CA VAL A 18 -12.62 -1.76 -28.34
C VAL A 18 -12.61 -2.03 -26.82
N ALA A 19 -11.91 -3.06 -26.41
CA ALA A 19 -11.56 -3.27 -25.01
C ALA A 19 -10.65 -2.12 -24.58
N SER A 20 -11.25 -1.08 -23.98
CA SER A 20 -10.48 -0.03 -23.32
C SER A 20 -9.82 -0.68 -22.11
N SER A 21 -8.53 -0.98 -22.20
CA SER A 21 -7.76 -1.31 -21.01
C SER A 21 -7.88 -0.12 -20.08
N LEU A 22 -8.47 -0.33 -18.90
CA LEU A 22 -8.29 0.62 -17.80
C LEU A 22 -6.79 0.64 -17.54
N ALA A 23 -6.11 1.63 -18.14
CA ALA A 23 -4.75 1.94 -17.80
C ALA A 23 -4.82 2.47 -16.37
N LEU A 24 -4.73 1.54 -15.41
CA LEU A 24 -4.37 1.82 -14.03
C LEU A 24 -3.09 2.66 -14.12
N SER A 25 -3.18 3.99 -14.01
CA SER A 25 -2.01 4.86 -14.04
C SER A 25 -1.60 5.20 -12.62
N GLY A 26 -0.30 5.23 -12.33
CA GLY A 26 0.22 5.64 -11.02
C GLY A 26 0.41 4.50 -9.99
N PRO A 27 1.10 4.81 -8.87
CA PRO A 27 1.43 3.85 -7.84
C PRO A 27 0.26 3.53 -6.91
N PRO A 28 0.35 2.40 -6.19
CA PRO A 28 -0.58 2.12 -5.10
C PRO A 28 -0.46 3.16 -3.98
N TRP A 29 -1.51 3.28 -3.17
CA TRP A 29 -1.48 4.00 -1.90
C TRP A 29 -1.51 3.02 -0.73
N LEU A 30 -0.82 3.34 0.37
CA LEU A 30 -0.84 2.58 1.62
C LEU A 30 -1.56 3.36 2.70
N ALA A 31 -2.52 2.75 3.39
CA ALA A 31 -3.12 3.31 4.61
C ALA A 31 -2.85 2.37 5.79
N ILE A 32 -2.65 2.96 6.97
CA ILE A 32 -2.40 2.25 8.22
C ILE A 32 -3.58 2.45 9.15
N GLU A 33 -4.10 1.36 9.70
CA GLU A 33 -5.13 1.39 10.75
C GLU A 33 -4.49 0.99 12.07
N TYR A 34 -4.61 1.86 13.06
CA TYR A 34 -4.17 1.64 14.43
C TYR A 34 -5.04 2.46 15.41
N PRO A 35 -5.44 1.90 16.57
CA PRO A 35 -5.31 0.49 16.93
C PRO A 35 -6.19 -0.39 16.03
N VAL A 36 -5.86 -1.68 15.94
CA VAL A 36 -6.70 -2.65 15.22
C VAL A 36 -8.01 -2.87 15.98
N ASN A 37 -9.11 -3.15 15.26
CA ASN A 37 -10.37 -3.51 15.88
C ASN A 37 -10.23 -4.84 16.67
N PRO A 38 -10.32 -4.85 18.01
CA PRO A 38 -10.12 -6.06 18.81
C PRO A 38 -11.25 -7.10 18.63
N HIS A 39 -12.39 -6.69 18.08
CA HIS A 39 -13.56 -7.55 17.87
C HIS A 39 -13.53 -8.28 16.54
N ASP A 40 -12.67 -7.89 15.59
CA ASP A 40 -12.48 -8.64 14.35
C ASP A 40 -11.51 -9.82 14.58
N PRO A 41 -11.97 -11.08 14.42
CA PRO A 41 -11.13 -12.25 14.66
C PRO A 41 -9.93 -12.36 13.69
N ASN A 42 -9.98 -11.73 12.51
CA ASN A 42 -8.92 -11.82 11.51
C ASN A 42 -7.71 -10.92 11.85
N THR A 43 -7.99 -9.80 12.53
CA THR A 43 -7.00 -8.76 12.86
C THR A 43 -6.68 -8.71 14.35
N ARG A 44 -7.41 -9.45 15.20
CA ARG A 44 -7.12 -9.57 16.63
C ARG A 44 -5.66 -9.95 16.87
N GLY A 45 -5.01 -9.19 17.75
CA GLY A 45 -3.60 -9.37 18.11
C GLY A 45 -2.60 -8.92 17.05
N ALA A 46 -3.05 -8.40 15.90
CA ALA A 46 -2.16 -7.66 14.99
C ALA A 46 -1.72 -6.35 15.66
N PHE A 47 -0.51 -5.92 15.35
CA PHE A 47 0.02 -4.64 15.80
C PHE A 47 -0.71 -3.49 15.11
N LEU A 48 -0.90 -3.60 13.80
CA LEU A 48 -1.66 -2.68 12.94
C LEU A 48 -2.22 -3.44 11.74
N THR A 49 -3.12 -2.80 10.98
CA THR A 49 -3.47 -3.29 9.63
C THR A 49 -2.94 -2.33 8.57
N VAL A 50 -2.69 -2.89 7.39
CA VAL A 50 -2.33 -2.13 6.18
C VAL A 50 -3.45 -2.32 5.17
N ARG A 51 -3.85 -1.23 4.54
CA ARG A 51 -4.74 -1.25 3.38
C ARG A 51 -4.01 -0.71 2.17
N THR A 52 -4.19 -1.37 1.03
CA THR A 52 -3.61 -0.95 -0.25
C THR A 52 -4.71 -0.53 -1.21
N TYR A 53 -4.50 0.63 -1.85
CA TYR A 53 -5.47 1.23 -2.75
C TYR A 53 -4.87 1.53 -4.11
N HIS A 54 -5.72 1.60 -5.13
CA HIS A 54 -5.38 2.16 -6.42
C HIS A 54 -6.58 2.94 -6.97
N HIS A 55 -6.40 4.23 -7.29
CA HIS A 55 -7.50 5.14 -7.66
C HIS A 55 -8.69 5.16 -6.69
N GLY A 56 -8.43 4.92 -5.40
CA GLY A 56 -9.46 4.89 -4.35
C GLY A 56 -10.06 3.51 -4.08
N ASP A 57 -9.86 2.54 -4.97
CA ASP A 57 -10.36 1.17 -4.80
C ASP A 57 -9.40 0.32 -3.98
N LEU A 58 -9.93 -0.52 -3.09
CA LEU A 58 -9.14 -1.54 -2.39
C LEU A 58 -8.66 -2.59 -3.40
N LEU A 59 -7.34 -2.73 -3.53
CA LEU A 59 -6.73 -3.67 -4.45
C LEU A 59 -5.55 -4.37 -3.79
N GLY A 60 -5.45 -5.68 -3.96
CA GLY A 60 -4.40 -6.48 -3.35
C GLY A 60 -3.06 -6.39 -4.09
N TYR A 61 -1.99 -6.04 -3.36
CA TYR A 61 -0.61 -6.07 -3.84
C TYR A 61 0.27 -7.02 -3.03
N GLU A 62 1.45 -7.37 -3.55
CA GLU A 62 2.49 -7.90 -2.67
C GLU A 62 3.03 -6.76 -1.80
N ILE A 63 3.07 -6.97 -0.48
CA ILE A 63 3.63 -6.00 0.45
C ILE A 63 4.72 -6.67 1.28
N ASN A 64 5.78 -5.92 1.56
CA ASN A 64 6.90 -6.32 2.38
C ASN A 64 7.06 -5.32 3.53
N GLY A 65 7.74 -5.71 4.60
CA GLY A 65 8.12 -4.74 5.60
C GLY A 65 9.13 -5.21 6.62
N THR A 66 9.81 -4.24 7.21
CA THR A 66 10.79 -4.42 8.27
C THR A 66 10.52 -3.45 9.41
N ALA A 67 10.82 -3.86 10.63
CA ALA A 67 11.00 -2.95 11.74
C ALA A 67 12.48 -2.59 11.82
N GLU A 68 12.79 -1.33 11.63
CA GLU A 68 14.12 -0.77 11.73
C GLU A 68 14.25 -0.08 13.08
N GLY A 69 15.37 -0.29 13.77
CA GLY A 69 15.55 0.20 15.12
C GLY A 69 16.98 0.65 15.45
N LEU A 70 17.07 1.48 16.48
CA LEU A 70 18.33 1.81 17.17
C LEU A 70 18.24 1.34 18.61
N VAL A 71 19.01 0.31 18.95
CA VAL A 71 19.12 -0.26 20.30
C VAL A 71 20.54 -0.04 20.79
N ASN A 72 20.71 0.70 21.89
CA ASN A 72 22.02 1.05 22.44
C ASN A 72 22.97 1.65 21.38
N GLY A 73 22.44 2.54 20.53
CA GLY A 73 23.16 3.20 19.44
C GLY A 73 23.45 2.32 18.22
N LYS A 74 23.11 1.03 18.24
CA LYS A 74 23.34 0.08 17.15
C LYS A 74 22.08 -0.15 16.34
N ARG A 75 22.24 -0.20 15.01
CA ARG A 75 21.16 -0.50 14.07
C ARG A 75 20.69 -1.95 14.26
N GLN A 76 19.39 -2.14 14.31
CA GLN A 76 18.72 -3.43 14.37
C GLN A 76 17.63 -3.45 13.30
N SER A 77 17.40 -4.62 12.69
CA SER A 77 16.33 -4.82 11.72
C SER A 77 15.66 -6.16 11.98
N SER A 78 14.33 -6.20 11.92
CA SER A 78 13.56 -7.44 11.99
C SER A 78 12.47 -7.44 10.93
N ARG A 79 12.31 -8.55 10.21
CA ARG A 79 11.21 -8.70 9.24
C ARG A 79 9.85 -8.67 9.96
N LEU A 80 8.88 -8.00 9.36
CA LEU A 80 7.50 -8.01 9.85
C LEU A 80 6.78 -9.30 9.41
N ASP A 81 5.97 -9.86 10.29
CA ASP A 81 5.00 -10.89 9.89
C ASP A 81 3.79 -10.20 9.29
N ILE A 82 3.63 -10.35 7.97
CA ILE A 82 2.55 -9.74 7.22
C ILE A 82 1.68 -10.83 6.62
N ARG A 83 0.42 -10.86 7.05
CA ARG A 83 -0.57 -11.81 6.54
C ARG A 83 -1.64 -11.08 5.74
N ARG A 84 -1.80 -11.48 4.48
CA ARG A 84 -2.95 -11.09 3.65
C ARG A 84 -4.26 -11.63 4.26
N LEU A 85 -5.29 -10.80 4.29
CA LEU A 85 -6.63 -11.17 4.76
C LEU A 85 -7.56 -11.51 3.59
N PRO A 86 -8.74 -12.12 3.85
CA PRO A 86 -9.69 -12.46 2.78
C PRO A 86 -10.18 -11.24 1.99
N GLN A 87 -10.29 -10.08 2.63
CA GLN A 87 -10.64 -8.84 1.94
C GLN A 87 -9.47 -8.35 1.08
N ALA A 88 -9.74 -8.05 -0.19
CA ALA A 88 -8.74 -7.56 -1.12
C ALA A 88 -8.06 -6.29 -0.58
N GLY A 89 -6.74 -6.23 -0.70
CA GLY A 89 -5.95 -5.09 -0.27
C GLY A 89 -5.86 -4.89 1.24
N VAL A 90 -6.24 -5.86 2.08
CA VAL A 90 -6.13 -5.74 3.54
C VAL A 90 -5.14 -6.77 4.10
N TYR A 91 -4.28 -6.31 5.02
CA TYR A 91 -3.21 -7.10 5.61
C TYR A 91 -3.14 -6.86 7.11
N ALA A 92 -2.95 -7.94 7.87
CA ALA A 92 -2.59 -7.87 9.29
C ALA A 92 -1.07 -7.87 9.43
N VAL A 93 -0.52 -6.91 10.16
CA VAL A 93 0.89 -6.84 10.49
C VAL A 93 1.08 -7.24 11.95
N ARG A 94 1.84 -8.30 12.18
CA ARG A 94 2.24 -8.76 13.51
C ARG A 94 3.70 -8.45 13.72
N TRP A 95 3.98 -7.86 14.87
CA TRP A 95 5.33 -7.57 15.30
C TRP A 95 5.32 -7.33 16.80
N GLN A 96 6.25 -7.98 17.50
CA GLN A 96 6.48 -7.74 18.91
C GLN A 96 7.58 -6.69 19.03
N LYS A 97 7.23 -5.50 19.51
CA LYS A 97 8.23 -4.45 19.74
C LYS A 97 9.26 -4.94 20.79
N PRO A 98 10.56 -4.85 20.49
CA PRO A 98 11.60 -5.05 21.50
C PRO A 98 11.49 -4.04 22.66
N ALA A 99 11.86 -4.49 23.86
CA ALA A 99 11.73 -3.67 25.08
C ALA A 99 12.54 -2.36 25.02
N GLU A 100 13.68 -2.40 24.33
CA GLU A 100 14.60 -1.29 24.20
C GLU A 100 14.62 -0.71 22.79
N GLY A 101 15.09 0.53 22.72
CA GLY A 101 15.39 1.21 21.48
C GLY A 101 14.22 1.95 20.85
N THR A 102 14.58 2.69 19.81
CA THR A 102 13.65 3.48 18.99
C THR A 102 13.38 2.74 17.70
N TRP A 103 12.12 2.66 17.28
CA TRP A 103 11.71 1.83 16.15
C TRP A 103 10.84 2.59 15.14
N VAL A 104 10.99 2.23 13.87
CA VAL A 104 10.16 2.63 12.73
C VAL A 104 9.83 1.38 11.92
N LEU A 105 8.56 1.17 11.60
CA LEU A 105 8.17 0.15 10.63
C LEU A 105 8.22 0.76 9.23
N HIS A 106 8.95 0.11 8.32
CA HIS A 106 9.00 0.46 6.91
C HIS A 106 8.25 -0.60 6.12
N ILE A 107 7.06 -0.25 5.65
CA ILE A 107 6.20 -1.12 4.86
C ILE A 107 6.25 -0.63 3.42
N THR A 108 6.41 -1.55 2.47
CA THR A 108 6.58 -1.23 1.06
C THR A 108 5.70 -2.11 0.19
N THR A 109 5.29 -1.55 -0.93
CA THR A 109 4.64 -2.29 -2.01
C THR A 109 5.05 -1.71 -3.35
N SER A 110 4.91 -2.50 -4.40
CA SER A 110 5.19 -2.11 -5.76
C SER A 110 4.27 -2.85 -6.71
N ARG A 111 3.80 -2.15 -7.75
CA ARG A 111 3.02 -2.78 -8.82
C ARG A 111 3.89 -3.37 -9.92
N ASP A 112 4.93 -2.67 -10.35
CA ASP A 112 5.74 -3.02 -11.53
C ASP A 112 7.23 -2.59 -11.39
N GLY A 113 7.70 -2.35 -10.17
CA GLY A 113 9.06 -1.90 -9.84
C GLY A 113 9.19 -0.38 -9.83
N ASN A 114 8.51 0.29 -10.76
CA ASN A 114 8.57 1.74 -10.94
C ASN A 114 7.47 2.45 -10.13
N HIS A 115 6.30 1.83 -10.03
CA HIS A 115 5.16 2.32 -9.28
C HIS A 115 5.16 1.70 -7.87
N ALA A 116 5.81 2.39 -6.93
CA ALA A 116 6.03 1.92 -5.58
C ALA A 116 5.50 2.88 -4.52
N ALA A 117 5.14 2.34 -3.37
CA ALA A 117 4.74 3.10 -2.19
C ALA A 117 5.50 2.61 -0.95
N SER A 118 5.72 3.54 -0.02
CA SER A 118 6.26 3.27 1.31
C SER A 118 5.38 3.90 2.37
N ALA A 119 5.17 3.19 3.46
CA ALA A 119 4.61 3.72 4.70
C ALA A 119 5.66 3.58 5.81
N LEU A 120 5.87 4.67 6.54
CA LEU A 120 6.76 4.75 7.68
C LEU A 120 5.92 4.94 8.93
N VAL A 121 6.02 4.00 9.88
CA VAL A 121 5.24 4.00 11.12
C VAL A 121 6.18 4.15 12.29
N SER A 122 6.19 5.33 12.92
CA SER A 122 6.99 5.58 14.12
C SER A 122 6.32 4.96 15.35
N VAL A 123 7.11 4.30 16.20
CA VAL A 123 6.59 3.60 17.39
C VAL A 123 7.15 4.20 18.69
N ASP A 124 6.30 4.74 19.56
CA ASP A 124 6.71 5.41 20.81
C ASP A 124 7.41 4.45 21.79
N SER A 125 7.96 5.00 22.88
CA SER A 125 8.65 4.21 23.93
C SER A 125 7.75 3.15 24.57
N ARG A 126 6.43 3.39 24.64
CA ARG A 126 5.42 2.47 25.17
C ARG A 126 4.98 1.39 24.18
N GLY A 127 5.49 1.41 22.95
CA GLY A 127 5.14 0.43 21.93
C GLY A 127 3.86 0.71 21.19
N ARG A 128 3.43 1.97 21.13
CA ARG A 128 2.25 2.39 20.35
C ARG A 128 2.68 3.12 19.09
N VAL A 129 1.82 3.14 18.07
CA VAL A 129 2.05 3.99 16.91
C VAL A 129 1.99 5.45 17.34
N ALA A 130 3.09 6.17 17.12
CA ALA A 130 3.24 7.59 17.40
C ALA A 130 2.92 8.46 16.18
N GLY A 131 3.12 7.90 14.98
CA GLY A 131 2.88 8.61 13.73
C GLY A 131 2.96 7.68 12.53
N VAL A 132 2.26 8.06 11.46
CA VAL A 132 2.27 7.39 10.17
C VAL A 132 2.59 8.43 9.12
N THR A 133 3.51 8.11 8.22
CA THR A 133 3.80 8.94 7.04
C THR A 133 3.83 8.05 5.81
N VAL A 134 3.22 8.51 4.73
CA VAL A 134 3.30 7.89 3.40
C VAL A 134 4.00 8.89 2.50
N PRO A 135 5.34 8.84 2.38
CA PRO A 135 6.07 9.83 1.61
C PRO A 135 5.59 9.86 0.16
N SER A 136 5.29 11.06 -0.33
CA SER A 136 4.74 11.32 -1.65
C SER A 136 5.42 12.50 -2.32
N ASN A 137 5.36 12.53 -3.65
CA ASN A 137 5.75 13.67 -4.46
C ASN A 137 4.51 14.38 -5.00
N PRO A 138 4.46 15.73 -4.97
CA PRO A 138 3.44 16.47 -5.67
C PRO A 138 3.64 16.35 -7.18
N ILE A 139 2.55 16.15 -7.92
CA ILE A 139 2.51 16.25 -9.39
C ILE A 139 1.41 17.22 -9.82
N GLU A 140 1.41 17.60 -11.10
CA GLU A 140 0.41 18.52 -11.68
C GLU A 140 0.26 19.81 -10.85
N GLY A 141 1.39 20.43 -10.50
CA GLY A 141 1.39 21.65 -9.67
C GLY A 141 0.91 21.43 -8.23
N GLY A 142 0.95 20.19 -7.72
CA GLY A 142 0.53 19.84 -6.36
C GLY A 142 -0.92 19.39 -6.24
N ARG A 143 -1.65 19.29 -7.36
CA ARG A 143 -3.02 18.76 -7.38
C ARG A 143 -3.10 17.33 -6.84
N TRP A 144 -2.07 16.52 -7.10
CA TRP A 144 -2.02 15.13 -6.67
C TRP A 144 -0.76 14.83 -5.87
N GLN A 145 -0.91 13.92 -4.91
CA GLN A 145 0.17 13.33 -4.14
C GLN A 145 0.39 11.90 -4.61
N VAL A 146 1.60 11.62 -5.10
CA VAL A 146 1.97 10.31 -5.64
C VAL A 146 2.95 9.65 -4.69
N PRO A 147 2.57 8.52 -4.05
CA PRO A 147 3.48 7.76 -3.20
C PRO A 147 4.79 7.43 -3.87
N ARG A 148 5.85 7.39 -3.08
CA ARG A 148 7.19 7.03 -3.54
C ARG A 148 7.84 5.99 -2.65
N ARG A 149 8.92 5.42 -3.16
CA ARG A 149 9.86 4.64 -2.36
C ARG A 149 10.62 5.58 -1.42
N VAL A 150 10.90 5.06 -0.23
CA VAL A 150 11.77 5.69 0.76
C VAL A 150 13.14 5.06 0.72
N ALA A 151 14.19 5.89 0.75
CA ALA A 151 15.58 5.43 0.82
C ALA A 151 15.99 5.11 2.27
N ASN A 152 16.99 4.23 2.44
CA ASN A 152 17.42 3.79 3.78
C ASN A 152 17.89 4.95 4.67
N ASN A 153 18.53 5.98 4.09
CA ASN A 153 18.99 7.16 4.83
C ASN A 153 17.83 7.99 5.41
N GLU A 154 16.67 8.03 4.75
CA GLU A 154 15.47 8.69 5.29
C GLU A 154 14.92 7.94 6.51
N VAL A 155 14.94 6.60 6.47
CA VAL A 155 14.57 5.78 7.63
C VAL A 155 15.54 6.02 8.79
N GLU A 156 16.84 6.12 8.51
CA GLU A 156 17.85 6.44 9.52
C GLU A 156 17.65 7.83 10.12
N ALA A 157 17.29 8.83 9.31
CA ALA A 157 16.98 10.16 9.80
C ALA A 157 15.80 10.14 10.78
N LEU A 158 14.73 9.38 10.48
CA LEU A 158 13.58 9.22 11.39
C LEU A 158 13.93 8.47 12.68
N LEU A 159 14.87 7.53 12.63
CA LEU A 159 15.33 6.82 13.83
C LEU A 159 16.11 7.73 14.78
N ARG A 160 16.78 8.74 14.25
CA ARG A 160 17.61 9.69 15.01
C ARG A 160 16.88 10.99 15.37
N ALA A 161 15.71 11.22 14.80
CA ALA A 161 14.93 12.42 15.08
C ALA A 161 14.50 12.47 16.56
N PRO A 162 14.59 13.63 17.23
CA PRO A 162 14.04 13.83 18.56
C PRO A 162 12.54 13.51 18.54
N ARG A 163 12.08 12.68 19.46
CA ARG A 163 10.64 12.38 19.58
C ARG A 163 10.05 13.25 20.67
N MET A 164 9.01 14.01 20.31
CA MET A 164 8.21 14.83 21.23
C MET A 164 7.26 13.95 22.04
#